data_AF-A0A5U8SXW6-F1
#
_entry.id   AF-A0A5U8SXW6-F1
#
_cell.length_a   1.000
_cell.length_b   1.000
_cell.length_c   1.000
_cell.angle_alpha   90.00
_cell.angle_beta   90.00
_cell.angle_gamma   90.00
#
_symmetry.space_group_name_H-M   'P 1'
#
loop_
_entity.id
_entity.type
_entity.pdbx_description
1 polymer ?
#
loop_
_entity_poly.entity_id
_entity_poly.type
_entity_poly.pdbx_seq_one_letter_code
_entity_poly.pdbx_strand_id
1 'polypeptide(L)'
;MRTLKNIIYLGMKELRSLMRDKAMLALIVFAFTVSIYSSATVTSGSLHLAPIAIADQDRSQLSERIINSFYEPYFLAPADIDISQMDGLMDSGTYTFTMDIPPNFQRDVLAGRRPAI
;
A
#
# COMPACT_ATOMS: atom_id res chain seq x y z
N MET A 1 -45.52 -12.10 25.64
CA MET A 1 -44.88 -13.43 25.76
C MET A 1 -45.03 -14.33 24.53
N ARG A 2 -46.20 -14.41 23.87
CA ARG A 2 -46.39 -15.27 22.68
C ARG A 2 -45.50 -14.90 21.48
N THR A 3 -45.36 -13.61 21.21
CA THR A 3 -44.56 -13.11 20.07
C THR A 3 -43.08 -13.48 20.18
N LEU A 4 -42.48 -13.37 21.37
CA LEU A 4 -41.08 -13.73 21.61
C LEU A 4 -40.81 -15.23 21.43
N LYS A 5 -41.74 -16.08 21.91
CA LYS A 5 -41.68 -17.52 21.65
C LYS A 5 -41.75 -17.84 20.17
N ASN A 6 -42.63 -17.18 19.42
CA ASN A 6 -42.76 -17.38 17.98
C ASN A 6 -41.50 -16.96 17.21
N ILE A 7 -40.88 -15.83 17.60
CA ILE A 7 -39.62 -15.35 17.00
C ILE A 7 -38.50 -16.37 17.23
N ILE A 8 -38.36 -16.90 18.45
CA ILE A 8 -37.33 -17.91 18.78
C ILE A 8 -37.58 -19.21 18.01
N TYR A 9 -38.83 -19.67 17.94
CA TYR A 9 -39.17 -20.89 17.19
C TYR A 9 -38.90 -20.74 15.70
N LEU A 10 -39.27 -19.59 15.13
CA LEU A 10 -39.05 -19.30 13.72
C LEU A 10 -37.55 -19.14 13.43
N GLY A 11 -36.81 -18.42 14.28
CA GLY A 11 -35.36 -18.27 14.15
C GLY A 11 -34.62 -19.60 14.20
N MET A 12 -35.01 -20.50 15.12
CA MET A 12 -34.43 -21.84 15.20
C MET A 12 -34.75 -22.69 13.95
N LYS A 13 -35.95 -22.54 13.39
CA LYS A 13 -36.33 -23.22 12.14
C LYS A 13 -35.46 -22.73 10.97
N GLU A 14 -35.31 -21.42 10.81
CA GLU A 14 -34.51 -20.85 9.72
C GLU A 14 -33.02 -21.20 9.86
N LEU A 15 -32.48 -21.20 11.09
CA LEU A 15 -31.09 -21.60 11.33
C LEU A 15 -30.86 -23.09 11.00
N ARG A 16 -31.81 -23.95 11.36
CA ARG A 16 -31.76 -25.38 11.00
C ARG A 16 -31.93 -25.60 9.49
N SER A 17 -32.72 -24.76 8.82
CA SER A 17 -32.86 -24.77 7.36
C SER A 17 -31.54 -24.37 6.68
N LEU A 18 -30.95 -23.27 7.15
CA LEU A 18 -29.63 -22.78 6.71
C LEU A 18 -28.56 -23.86 6.85
N MET A 19 -28.54 -24.58 7.98
CA MET A 19 -27.57 -25.65 8.20
C MET A 19 -27.67 -26.83 7.22
N ARG A 20 -28.82 -27.01 6.54
CA ARG A 20 -28.98 -28.04 5.49
C ARG A 20 -28.62 -27.52 4.11
N ASP A 21 -28.55 -26.22 3.91
CA ASP A 21 -28.10 -25.63 2.66
C ASP A 21 -26.57 -25.56 2.62
N LYS A 22 -25.96 -26.58 2.00
CA LYS A 22 -24.50 -26.71 1.88
C LYS A 22 -23.88 -25.59 1.05
N ALA A 23 -24.58 -25.07 0.03
CA ALA A 23 -24.06 -24.01 -0.81
C ALA A 23 -24.02 -22.68 -0.05
N MET A 24 -25.10 -22.37 0.68
CA MET A 24 -25.16 -21.16 1.51
C MET A 24 -24.15 -21.22 2.67
N LEU A 25 -23.99 -22.37 3.32
CA LEU A 25 -22.96 -22.56 4.35
C LEU A 25 -21.54 -22.39 3.78
N ALA A 26 -21.26 -22.96 2.60
CA ALA A 26 -19.96 -22.80 1.95
C ALA A 26 -19.68 -21.32 1.63
N LEU A 27 -20.69 -20.59 1.16
CA LEU A 27 -20.57 -19.15 0.91
C LEU A 27 -20.35 -18.35 2.19
N ILE A 28 -21.03 -18.69 3.29
CA ILE A 28 -20.79 -18.06 4.61
C ILE A 28 -19.35 -18.30 5.06
N VAL A 29 -18.87 -19.55 5.04
CA VAL A 29 -17.49 -19.87 5.43
C VAL A 29 -16.49 -19.15 4.52
N PHE A 30 -16.73 -19.14 3.21
CA PHE A 30 -15.88 -18.40 2.28
C PHE A 30 -15.88 -16.90 2.58
N ALA A 31 -17.04 -16.26 2.73
CA ALA A 31 -17.17 -14.83 2.96
C ALA A 31 -16.58 -14.39 4.30
N PHE A 32 -16.77 -15.18 5.36
CA PHE A 32 -16.31 -14.82 6.71
C PHE A 32 -14.95 -15.41 7.09
N THR A 33 -14.34 -16.26 6.25
CA THR A 33 -12.99 -16.77 6.47
C THR A 33 -12.08 -16.39 5.32
N VAL A 34 -12.29 -16.95 4.13
CA VAL A 34 -11.38 -16.79 2.98
C VAL A 34 -11.36 -15.33 2.49
N SER A 35 -12.52 -14.69 2.33
CA SER A 35 -12.60 -13.31 1.87
C SER A 35 -11.99 -12.35 2.89
N ILE A 36 -12.23 -12.54 4.19
CA ILE A 36 -11.63 -11.70 5.23
C ILE A 36 -10.13 -11.93 5.31
N TYR A 37 -9.68 -13.20 5.31
CA TYR A 37 -8.26 -13.54 5.32
C TYR A 37 -7.53 -12.99 4.10
N SER A 38 -8.14 -13.09 2.91
CA SER A 38 -7.60 -12.49 1.69
C SER A 38 -7.53 -10.97 1.82
N SER A 39 -8.60 -10.29 2.23
CA SER A 39 -8.58 -8.84 2.38
C SER A 39 -7.64 -8.35 3.49
N ALA A 40 -7.42 -9.13 4.55
CA ALA A 40 -6.50 -8.79 5.63
C ALA A 40 -5.02 -9.07 5.26
N THR A 41 -4.76 -10.19 4.57
CA THR A 41 -3.40 -10.56 4.12
C THR A 41 -2.97 -9.69 2.95
N VAL A 42 -3.92 -9.29 2.09
CA VAL A 42 -3.75 -8.19 1.15
C VAL A 42 -3.89 -6.87 1.93
N THR A 43 -2.99 -6.66 2.89
CA THR A 43 -2.71 -5.33 3.42
C THR A 43 -2.01 -4.54 2.30
N SER A 44 -2.81 -4.04 1.38
CA SER A 44 -2.49 -2.92 0.50
C SER A 44 -2.33 -1.67 1.37
N GLY A 45 -1.11 -1.23 1.64
CA GLY A 45 -0.85 0.07 2.26
C GLY A 45 0.56 0.28 2.85
N SER A 46 1.27 -0.79 3.24
CA SER A 46 2.67 -0.64 3.67
C SER A 46 3.56 -0.86 2.46
N LEU A 47 4.21 0.20 1.98
CA LEU A 47 5.45 0.02 1.22
C LEU A 47 6.35 -0.93 2.03
N HIS A 48 6.82 -2.01 1.41
CA HIS A 48 7.68 -2.98 2.08
C HIS A 48 8.82 -3.33 1.14
N LEU A 49 10.02 -2.90 1.51
CA LEU A 49 11.24 -3.02 0.72
C LEU A 49 11.04 -2.56 -0.74
N ALA A 50 10.29 -1.46 -0.93
CA ALA A 50 10.07 -0.93 -2.26
C ALA A 50 11.40 -0.41 -2.84
N PRO A 51 11.83 -0.89 -4.02
CA PRO A 51 13.01 -0.36 -4.68
C PRO A 51 12.73 1.07 -5.17
N ILE A 52 13.58 2.01 -4.75
CA ILE A 52 13.54 3.41 -5.17
C ILE A 52 14.89 3.81 -5.78
N ALA A 53 14.84 4.59 -6.85
CA ALA A 53 16.01 5.23 -7.43
C ALA A 53 15.85 6.75 -7.42
N ILE A 54 16.95 7.48 -7.24
CA ILE A 54 16.95 8.93 -7.07
C ILE A 54 17.98 9.53 -8.02
N ALA A 55 17.56 10.51 -8.82
CA ALA A 55 18.44 11.35 -9.61
C ALA A 55 18.68 12.66 -8.87
N ASP A 56 19.83 12.80 -8.20
CA ASP A 56 20.19 14.01 -7.47
C ASP A 56 21.02 14.98 -8.34
N GLN A 57 20.34 15.98 -8.91
CA GLN A 57 20.98 17.05 -9.68
C GLN A 57 21.42 18.23 -8.79
N ASP A 58 20.96 18.33 -7.55
CA ASP A 58 21.32 19.43 -6.63
C ASP A 58 22.61 19.13 -5.86
N ARG A 59 22.83 17.86 -5.48
CA ARG A 59 23.98 17.37 -4.70
C ARG A 59 24.28 18.24 -3.49
N SER A 60 23.22 18.55 -2.74
CA SER A 60 23.26 19.45 -1.60
C SER A 60 23.01 18.72 -0.29
N GLN A 61 23.30 19.38 0.83
CA GLN A 61 23.04 18.78 2.14
C GLN A 61 21.54 18.54 2.37
N LEU A 62 20.67 19.34 1.75
CA LEU A 62 19.22 19.13 1.81
C LEU A 62 18.80 17.90 1.00
N SER A 63 19.32 17.71 -0.21
CA SER A 63 19.00 16.53 -1.03
C SER A 63 19.46 15.25 -0.34
N GLU A 64 20.68 15.21 0.20
CA GLU A 64 21.19 14.07 0.97
C GLU A 64 20.31 13.74 2.19
N ARG A 65 19.79 14.75 2.90
CA ARG A 65 18.89 14.51 4.04
C ARG A 65 17.56 13.90 3.61
N ILE A 66 17.03 14.28 2.45
CA ILE A 66 15.81 13.69 1.88
C ILE A 66 16.08 12.25 1.47
N ILE A 67 17.20 11.99 0.78
CA ILE A 67 17.61 10.63 0.36
C ILE A 67 17.75 9.71 1.58
N ASN A 68 18.39 10.18 2.63
CA ASN A 68 18.58 9.42 3.87
C ASN A 68 17.27 9.22 4.67
N SER A 69 16.16 9.85 4.28
CA SER A 69 14.85 9.61 4.89
C SER A 69 14.14 8.36 4.34
N PHE A 70 14.68 7.73 3.29
CA PHE A 70 14.21 6.44 2.79
C PHE A 70 14.98 5.31 3.48
N TYR A 71 14.29 4.54 4.33
CA TYR A 71 14.90 3.48 5.13
C TYR A 71 14.00 2.23 5.22
N GLU A 72 14.63 1.12 5.58
CA GLU A 72 13.94 -0.15 5.83
C GLU A 72 13.03 -0.06 7.07
N PRO A 73 11.87 -0.74 7.10
CA PRO A 73 11.41 -1.79 6.17
C PRO A 73 10.62 -1.26 4.97
N TYR A 74 10.51 0.06 4.80
CA TYR A 74 9.62 0.64 3.80
C TYR A 74 10.25 0.71 2.41
N PHE A 75 11.49 1.18 2.34
CA PHE A 75 12.26 1.32 1.10
C PHE A 75 13.58 0.58 1.21
N LEU A 76 14.06 0.06 0.09
CA LEU A 76 15.45 -0.33 -0.04
C LEU A 76 16.33 0.93 -0.11
N ALA A 77 17.63 0.77 0.19
CA ALA A 77 18.61 1.83 0.04
C ALA A 77 18.49 2.45 -1.37
N PRO A 78 18.26 3.77 -1.48
CA PRO A 78 18.07 4.41 -2.77
C PRO A 78 19.29 4.25 -3.66
N ALA A 79 19.07 3.89 -4.93
CA ALA A 79 20.14 3.90 -5.93
C ALA A 79 20.28 5.29 -6.55
N ASP A 80 21.51 5.78 -6.63
CA ASP A 80 21.84 7.02 -7.35
C ASP A 80 21.87 6.71 -8.85
N ILE A 81 21.05 7.43 -9.63
CA ILE A 81 20.88 7.22 -11.07
C ILE A 81 20.95 8.55 -11.82
N ASP A 82 21.30 8.51 -13.10
CA ASP A 82 21.16 9.69 -13.96
C ASP A 82 19.70 9.89 -14.38
N ILE A 83 19.27 11.14 -14.56
CA ILE A 83 17.92 11.48 -15.00
C ILE A 83 17.55 10.80 -16.33
N SER A 84 18.52 10.60 -17.22
CA SER A 84 18.31 9.90 -18.50
C SER A 84 17.97 8.41 -18.34
N GLN A 85 18.23 7.83 -17.17
CA GLN A 85 17.98 6.42 -16.86
C GLN A 85 16.64 6.20 -16.16
N MET A 86 15.99 7.24 -15.62
CA MET A 86 14.77 7.14 -14.82
C MET A 86 13.66 6.39 -15.56
N ASP A 87 13.30 6.87 -16.75
CA ASP A 87 12.21 6.30 -17.55
C ASP A 87 12.48 4.82 -17.90
N GLY A 88 13.70 4.52 -18.36
CA GLY A 88 14.07 3.15 -18.73
C GLY A 88 14.06 2.17 -17.56
N LEU A 89 14.43 2.63 -16.37
CA LEU A 89 14.47 1.83 -15.15
C LEU A 89 13.08 1.60 -14.53
N MET A 90 12.17 2.56 -14.68
CA MET A 90 10.75 2.38 -14.35
C MET A 90 10.06 1.45 -15.34
N ASP A 91 10.26 1.65 -16.65
CA ASP A 91 9.65 0.85 -17.71
C ASP A 91 10.09 -0.62 -17.65
N SER A 92 11.34 -0.87 -17.25
CA SER A 92 11.85 -2.23 -17.05
C SER A 92 11.35 -2.89 -15.75
N GLY A 93 10.66 -2.13 -14.89
CA GLY A 93 10.20 -2.60 -13.58
C GLY A 93 11.32 -2.85 -12.57
N THR A 94 12.53 -2.32 -12.81
CA THR A 94 13.66 -2.47 -11.88
C THR A 94 13.43 -1.68 -10.60
N TYR A 95 12.80 -0.51 -10.73
CA TYR A 95 12.42 0.33 -9.60
C TYR A 95 10.93 0.62 -9.64
N THR A 96 10.26 0.57 -8.48
CA THR A 96 8.84 0.91 -8.36
C THR A 96 8.64 2.42 -8.37
N PHE A 97 9.64 3.18 -7.91
CA PHE A 97 9.62 4.63 -7.85
C PHE A 97 10.96 5.20 -8.31
N THR A 98 10.91 6.29 -9.09
CA THR A 98 12.06 7.15 -9.34
C THR A 98 11.75 8.57 -8.88
N MET A 99 12.71 9.25 -8.28
CA MET A 99 12.58 10.63 -7.81
C MET A 99 13.66 11.50 -8.46
N ASP A 100 13.28 12.66 -8.98
CA ASP A 100 14.21 13.66 -9.50
C ASP A 100 14.33 14.82 -8.50
N ILE A 101 15.56 15.15 -8.10
CA ILE A 101 15.84 16.35 -7.30
C ILE A 101 16.47 17.39 -8.24
N PRO A 102 15.74 18.47 -8.60
CA PRO A 102 16.18 19.39 -9.63
C PRO A 102 17.39 20.23 -9.19
N PRO A 103 18.15 20.79 -10.13
CA PRO A 103 19.30 21.63 -9.80
C PRO A 103 18.87 22.90 -9.05
N ASN A 104 19.65 23.31 -8.05
CA ASN A 104 19.39 24.44 -7.17
C ASN A 104 18.21 24.25 -6.20
N PHE A 105 17.77 23.01 -5.95
CA PHE A 105 16.68 22.69 -5.04
C PHE A 105 16.86 23.34 -3.66
N GLN A 106 18.01 23.15 -3.00
CA GLN A 106 18.27 23.75 -1.69
C GLN A 106 18.23 25.27 -1.73
N ARG A 107 18.80 25.88 -2.77
CA ARG A 107 18.80 27.34 -2.94
C ARG A 107 17.38 27.87 -3.05
N ASP A 108 16.52 27.16 -3.77
CA ASP A 108 15.14 27.56 -4.02
C ASP A 108 14.28 27.39 -2.77
N VAL A 109 14.44 26.30 -2.04
CA VAL A 109 13.78 26.10 -0.72
C VAL A 109 14.20 27.20 0.26
N LEU A 110 15.50 27.50 0.37
CA LEU A 110 16.00 28.57 1.26
C LEU A 110 15.51 29.96 0.84
N ALA A 111 15.28 30.19 -0.45
CA ALA A 111 14.70 31.43 -0.97
C ALA A 111 13.17 31.52 -0.76
N GLY A 112 12.55 30.55 -0.08
CA GLY A 112 11.10 30.48 0.12
C GLY A 112 10.32 30.11 -1.14
N ARG A 113 11.00 29.63 -2.20
CA ARG A 113 10.35 29.06 -3.38
C ARG A 113 9.87 27.64 -3.06
N ARG A 114 8.99 27.11 -3.91
CA ARG A 114 8.46 25.74 -3.85
C ARG A 114 8.90 24.96 -5.08
N PRO A 115 10.17 24.53 -5.15
CA PRO A 115 10.61 23.66 -6.24
C PRO A 115 9.84 22.33 -6.20
N ALA A 116 9.53 21.79 -7.37
CA ALA A 116 8.88 20.49 -7.50
C ALA A 116 9.94 19.37 -7.43
N ILE A 117 9.53 18.23 -6.87
CA ILE A 117 10.25 16.95 -6.74
C ILE A 117 9.23 15.84 -7.03
#